data_AF-A0A0F2PW02-F1
#
_entry.id   AF-A0A0F2PW02-F1
#
_cell.length_a   1.000
_cell.length_b   1.000
_cell.length_c   1.000
_cell.angle_alpha   90.00
_cell.angle_beta   90.00
_cell.angle_gamma   90.00
#
_symmetry.space_group_name_H-M   'P 1'
#
loop_
_entity.id
_entity.type
_entity.pdbx_description
1 polymer ?
#
loop_
_entity_poly.entity_id
_entity_poly.type
_entity_poly.pdbx_seq_one_letter_code
_entity_poly.pdbx_strand_id
1 'polypeptide(L)'
;MEHANPTIDISRLRRLLDGVNAFGFNAVTGGYNRAGYSADDMAVRDWFAGQMTNDGLRVSRDVVNNLFGRYGPETGPCVMAGSHLDTVPEGGAFDGSLGACIALECVRAMRDAGVTPQTA
;
A
#
# COMPACT_ATOMS: atom_id res chain seq x y z
N MET A 1 -14.86 -7.68 25.11
CA MET A 1 -15.01 -8.58 23.95
C MET A 1 -13.60 -8.93 23.51
N GLU A 2 -13.29 -10.21 23.38
CA GLU A 2 -11.97 -10.68 22.98
C GLU A 2 -11.85 -10.49 21.47
N HIS A 3 -11.04 -9.52 21.03
CA HIS A 3 -10.71 -9.40 19.61
C HIS A 3 -9.77 -10.54 19.24
N ALA A 4 -9.99 -11.18 18.10
CA ALA A 4 -9.01 -12.11 17.54
C ALA A 4 -7.70 -11.35 17.30
N ASN A 5 -6.55 -12.00 17.47
CA ASN A 5 -5.27 -11.37 17.15
C ASN A 5 -5.20 -11.10 15.63
N PRO A 6 -4.91 -9.85 15.19
CA PRO A 6 -4.70 -9.55 13.78
C PRO A 6 -3.67 -10.49 13.16
N THR A 7 -4.06 -11.17 12.08
CA THR A 7 -3.20 -12.14 11.38
C THR A 7 -3.08 -11.74 9.92
N ILE A 8 -1.86 -11.72 9.41
CA ILE A 8 -1.55 -11.37 8.02
C ILE A 8 -2.03 -12.48 7.08
N ASP A 9 -2.82 -12.12 6.05
CA ASP A 9 -3.14 -13.03 4.94
C ASP A 9 -2.06 -12.90 3.86
N ILE A 10 -1.14 -13.87 3.84
CA ILE A 10 -0.04 -13.93 2.86
C ILE A 10 -0.56 -14.01 1.42
N SER A 11 -1.70 -14.67 1.19
CA SER A 11 -2.27 -14.79 -0.15
C SER A 11 -2.84 -13.45 -0.63
N ARG A 12 -3.49 -12.68 0.27
CA ARG A 12 -3.97 -11.33 -0.03
C ARG A 12 -2.83 -10.34 -0.22
N LEU A 13 -1.79 -10.42 0.61
CA LEU A 13 -0.57 -9.63 0.46
C LEU A 13 0.09 -9.89 -0.89
N ARG A 14 0.24 -11.15 -1.28
CA ARG A 14 0.81 -11.52 -2.58
C ARG A 14 0.00 -10.96 -3.74
N ARG A 15 -1.33 -11.10 -3.71
CA ARG A 15 -2.21 -10.51 -4.75
C ARG A 15 -2.10 -9.00 -4.83
N LEU A 16 -1.96 -8.32 -3.68
CA LEU A 16 -1.76 -6.87 -3.65
C LEU A 16 -0.43 -6.48 -4.31
N LEU A 17 0.66 -7.19 -3.98
CA LEU A 17 1.96 -6.96 -4.58
C LEU A 17 1.98 -7.28 -6.09
N ASP A 18 1.35 -8.38 -6.51
CA ASP A 18 1.20 -8.72 -7.92
C ASP A 18 0.44 -7.61 -8.69
N GLY A 19 -0.57 -6.99 -8.05
CA GLY A 19 -1.28 -5.84 -8.59
C GLY A 19 -0.41 -4.58 -8.73
N VAL A 20 0.48 -4.30 -7.76
CA VAL A 20 1.49 -3.24 -7.87
C VAL A 20 2.48 -3.54 -9.01
N ASN A 21 2.91 -4.80 -9.12
CA ASN A 21 3.87 -5.25 -10.11
C ASN A 21 3.28 -5.39 -11.53
N ALA A 22 1.97 -5.22 -11.70
CA ALA A 22 1.37 -5.08 -13.02
C ALA A 22 1.78 -3.79 -13.75
N PHE A 23 2.35 -2.81 -13.03
CA PHE A 23 2.78 -1.52 -13.55
C PHE A 23 4.29 -1.45 -13.74
N GLY A 24 4.75 -0.89 -14.86
CA GLY A 24 6.16 -0.73 -15.19
C GLY A 24 6.94 -2.04 -15.42
N PHE A 25 6.28 -3.20 -15.56
CA PHE A 25 6.98 -4.47 -15.81
C PHE A 25 7.61 -4.52 -17.20
N ASN A 26 8.91 -4.81 -17.26
CA ASN A 26 9.63 -5.05 -18.50
C ASN A 26 9.73 -6.55 -18.77
N ALA A 27 8.98 -7.04 -19.76
CA ALA A 27 8.94 -8.45 -20.12
C ALA A 27 10.26 -9.00 -20.71
N VAL A 28 11.18 -8.14 -21.16
CA VAL A 28 12.46 -8.56 -21.75
C VAL A 28 13.49 -8.86 -20.66
N THR A 29 13.54 -8.02 -19.63
CA THR A 29 14.54 -8.07 -18.55
C THR A 29 14.01 -8.72 -17.28
N GLY A 30 12.68 -8.73 -17.09
CA GLY A 30 12.02 -9.12 -15.86
C GLY A 30 12.05 -8.05 -14.75
N GLY A 31 12.58 -6.86 -15.05
CA GLY A 31 12.67 -5.74 -14.11
C GLY A 31 11.44 -4.84 -14.13
N TYR A 32 11.43 -3.86 -13.22
CA TYR A 32 10.33 -2.91 -13.05
C TYR A 32 10.82 -1.47 -13.20
N ASN A 33 10.10 -0.67 -13.99
CA ASN A 33 10.42 0.71 -14.34
C ASN A 33 9.25 1.63 -13.98
N ARG A 34 9.25 2.12 -12.75
CA ARG A 34 8.29 3.10 -12.22
C ARG A 34 9.05 4.30 -11.67
N ALA A 35 9.86 4.96 -12.48
CA ALA A 35 10.58 6.15 -12.03
C ALA A 35 9.59 7.19 -11.47
N GLY A 36 9.98 7.91 -10.41
CA GLY A 36 9.09 8.88 -9.77
C GLY A 36 8.46 9.86 -10.77
N TYR A 37 7.16 10.09 -10.66
CA TYR A 37 6.34 10.92 -11.57
C TYR A 37 6.21 10.41 -13.00
N SER A 38 6.70 9.22 -13.33
CA SER A 38 6.37 8.56 -14.60
C SER A 38 4.88 8.20 -14.67
N ALA A 39 4.40 7.90 -15.87
CA ALA A 39 3.02 7.45 -16.07
C ALA A 39 2.71 6.18 -15.25
N ASP A 40 3.65 5.22 -15.19
CA ASP A 40 3.49 4.00 -14.40
C ASP A 40 3.51 4.26 -12.89
N ASP A 41 4.36 5.17 -12.39
CA ASP A 41 4.34 5.57 -10.96
C ASP A 41 3.01 6.24 -10.59
N MET A 42 2.51 7.15 -11.42
CA MET A 42 1.22 7.80 -11.17
C MET A 42 0.06 6.80 -11.24
N ALA A 43 0.06 5.91 -12.23
CA ALA A 43 -0.98 4.89 -12.39
C ALA A 43 -1.01 3.90 -11.22
N VAL A 44 0.16 3.43 -10.75
CA VAL A 44 0.20 2.51 -9.61
C VAL A 44 -0.24 3.18 -8.31
N ARG A 45 0.06 4.47 -8.12
CA ARG A 45 -0.45 5.24 -6.97
C ARG A 45 -1.96 5.42 -7.02
N ASP A 46 -2.53 5.68 -8.19
CA ASP A 46 -3.98 5.80 -8.37
C ASP A 46 -4.67 4.46 -8.08
N TRP A 47 -4.10 3.36 -8.58
CA TRP A 47 -4.57 2.02 -8.31
C TRP A 47 -4.49 1.66 -6.81
N PHE A 48 -3.36 1.95 -6.17
CA PHE A 48 -3.14 1.67 -4.75
C PHE A 48 -4.06 2.53 -3.86
N ALA A 49 -4.31 3.79 -4.25
CA ALA A 49 -5.31 4.64 -3.61
C ALA A 49 -6.71 3.99 -3.67
N GLY A 50 -7.09 3.42 -4.82
CA GLY A 50 -8.33 2.66 -4.96
C GLY A 50 -8.41 1.45 -4.04
N GLN A 51 -7.31 0.71 -3.85
CA GLN A 51 -7.27 -0.40 -2.89
C GLN A 51 -7.56 0.08 -1.47
N MET A 52 -6.88 1.15 -1.02
CA MET A 52 -7.10 1.73 0.30
C MET A 52 -8.54 2.25 0.48
N THR A 53 -9.12 2.90 -0.53
CA THR A 53 -10.51 3.37 -0.49
C THR A 53 -11.50 2.22 -0.39
N ASN A 54 -11.29 1.13 -1.14
CA ASN A 54 -12.13 -0.07 -1.07
C ASN A 54 -12.05 -0.76 0.29
N ASP A 55 -10.93 -0.62 0.99
CA ASP A 55 -10.76 -1.07 2.37
C ASP A 55 -11.32 -0.09 3.42
N GLY A 56 -11.94 1.01 2.99
CA GLY A 56 -12.59 1.99 3.86
C GLY A 56 -11.63 2.97 4.54
N LEU A 57 -10.39 3.10 4.05
CA LEU A 57 -9.47 4.11 4.56
C LEU A 57 -9.82 5.49 3.99
N ARG A 58 -9.58 6.55 4.78
CA ARG A 58 -9.60 7.93 4.27
C ARG A 58 -8.32 8.17 3.50
N VAL A 59 -8.43 8.24 2.17
CA VAL A 59 -7.29 8.44 1.28
C VAL A 59 -7.07 9.93 0.99
N SER A 60 -5.82 10.36 0.98
CA SER A 60 -5.43 11.73 0.61
C SER A 60 -4.05 11.77 -0.01
N ARG A 61 -3.75 12.86 -0.73
CA ARG A 61 -2.42 13.18 -1.23
C ARG A 61 -2.00 14.57 -0.77
N ASP A 62 -0.71 14.75 -0.56
CA ASP A 62 -0.14 16.09 -0.34
C ASP A 62 0.28 16.76 -1.67
N VAL A 63 0.86 17.94 -1.57
CA VAL A 63 1.28 18.76 -2.71
C VAL A 63 2.42 18.16 -3.53
N VAL A 64 3.13 17.15 -3.00
CA VAL A 64 4.20 16.42 -3.70
C VAL A 64 3.81 14.96 -3.99
N ASN A 65 2.51 14.66 -3.99
CA ASN A 65 1.95 13.34 -4.31
C ASN A 65 2.38 12.19 -3.38
N ASN A 66 2.78 12.47 -2.13
CA ASN A 66 2.79 11.42 -1.12
C ASN A 66 1.36 10.92 -0.94
N LEU A 67 1.18 9.61 -0.93
CA LEU A 67 -0.12 8.96 -0.84
C LEU A 67 -0.34 8.42 0.58
N PHE A 68 -1.42 8.87 1.22
CA PHE A 68 -1.77 8.48 2.58
C PHE A 68 -3.12 7.79 2.62
N GLY A 69 -3.21 6.69 3.37
CA GLY A 69 -4.47 6.07 3.78
C GLY A 69 -4.56 6.07 5.31
N ARG A 70 -5.61 6.67 5.87
CA ARG A 70 -5.84 6.72 7.31
C ARG A 70 -6.92 5.72 7.72
N TYR A 71 -6.62 4.88 8.72
CA TYR A 71 -7.54 3.95 9.37
C TYR A 71 -7.66 4.31 10.86
N GLY A 72 -8.87 4.31 11.43
CA GLY A 72 -9.10 4.78 12.80
C GLY A 72 -9.64 6.23 12.85
N PRO A 73 -9.34 7.01 13.91
CA PRO A 73 -9.82 8.39 14.04
C PRO A 73 -9.50 9.24 12.81
N GLU A 74 -10.24 10.32 12.57
CA GLU A 74 -9.98 11.21 11.41
C GLU A 74 -8.88 12.25 11.67
N THR A 75 -8.66 12.60 12.93
CA THR A 75 -7.70 13.63 13.37
C THR A 75 -6.80 13.13 14.51
N GLY A 76 -5.81 13.92 14.90
CA GLY A 76 -4.89 13.60 16.00
C GLY A 76 -3.62 12.85 15.57
N PRO A 77 -2.80 12.39 16.52
CA PRO A 77 -1.58 11.63 16.23
C PRO A 77 -1.87 10.34 15.46
N CYS A 78 -0.87 9.81 14.79
CA CYS A 78 -0.95 8.52 14.10
C CYS A 78 0.39 7.78 14.16
N VAL A 79 0.33 6.46 14.02
CA VAL A 79 1.48 5.59 13.75
C VAL A 79 1.52 5.37 12.24
N MET A 80 2.56 5.90 11.60
CA MET A 80 2.72 5.75 10.15
C MET A 80 3.59 4.53 9.83
N ALA A 81 3.09 3.68 8.95
CA ALA A 81 3.83 2.61 8.31
C ALA A 81 3.64 2.72 6.79
N GLY A 82 4.71 2.47 6.04
CA GLY A 82 4.70 2.60 4.59
C GLY A 82 6.10 2.46 4.02
N SER A 83 6.23 2.74 2.73
CA SER A 83 7.50 2.74 2.00
C SER A 83 7.31 3.52 0.69
N HIS A 84 7.75 3.00 -0.45
CA HIS A 84 7.60 3.63 -1.76
C HIS A 84 7.06 2.66 -2.83
N LEU A 85 6.51 3.19 -3.92
CA LEU A 85 5.97 2.42 -5.06
C LEU A 85 6.79 2.62 -6.34
N ASP A 86 7.56 3.71 -6.41
CA ASP A 86 8.49 3.95 -7.51
C ASP A 86 9.68 2.98 -7.45
N THR A 87 10.33 2.81 -8.58
CA THR A 87 11.51 1.96 -8.72
C THR A 87 12.63 2.71 -9.45
N VAL A 88 13.86 2.28 -9.19
CA VAL A 88 14.98 2.56 -10.10
C VAL A 88 14.77 1.83 -11.43
N PRO A 89 15.47 2.21 -12.52
CA PRO A 89 15.43 1.46 -13.77
C PRO A 89 15.78 0.00 -13.56
N GLU A 90 14.96 -0.90 -14.11
CA GLU A 90 15.08 -2.35 -13.94
C GLU A 90 15.15 -2.80 -12.48
N GLY A 91 14.42 -2.10 -11.60
CA GLY A 91 14.34 -2.42 -10.18
C GLY A 91 13.69 -3.78 -9.91
N GLY A 92 13.85 -4.26 -8.68
CA GLY A 92 13.28 -5.53 -8.23
C GLY A 92 11.80 -5.46 -7.87
N ALA A 93 11.15 -6.63 -7.79
CA ALA A 93 9.72 -6.76 -7.50
C ALA A 93 9.29 -6.39 -6.07
N PHE A 94 10.25 -6.26 -5.14
CA PHE A 94 9.99 -6.15 -3.69
C PHE A 94 10.42 -4.83 -3.08
N ASP A 95 11.49 -4.21 -3.60
CA ASP A 95 12.06 -3.00 -3.02
C ASP A 95 11.04 -1.86 -3.02
N GLY A 96 10.85 -1.25 -1.85
CA GLY A 96 9.76 -0.33 -1.54
C GLY A 96 8.37 -0.95 -1.51
N SER A 97 7.95 -1.51 -2.65
CA SER A 97 6.56 -1.90 -2.91
C SER A 97 6.04 -2.94 -1.92
N LEU A 98 6.88 -3.88 -1.48
CA LEU A 98 6.52 -4.85 -0.46
C LEU A 98 6.19 -4.17 0.87
N GLY A 99 6.97 -3.16 1.30
CA GLY A 99 6.74 -2.43 2.53
C GLY A 99 5.42 -1.66 2.53
N ALA A 100 5.09 -1.02 1.40
CA ALA A 100 3.79 -0.36 1.21
C ALA A 100 2.63 -1.37 1.26
N CYS A 101 2.78 -2.53 0.60
CA CYS A 101 1.76 -3.59 0.62
C CYS A 101 1.57 -4.20 2.01
N ILE A 102 2.65 -4.42 2.76
CA ILE A 102 2.60 -4.91 4.14
C ILE A 102 1.85 -3.93 5.04
N ALA A 103 2.09 -2.62 4.90
CA ALA A 103 1.39 -1.62 5.70
C ALA A 103 -0.14 -1.68 5.49
N LEU A 104 -0.59 -1.79 4.23
CA LEU A 104 -2.02 -1.96 3.94
C LEU A 104 -2.56 -3.31 4.44
N GLU A 105 -1.78 -4.39 4.32
CA GLU A 105 -2.20 -5.69 4.83
C GLU A 105 -2.30 -5.73 6.36
N CYS A 106 -1.45 -5.01 7.10
CA CYS A 106 -1.62 -4.84 8.55
C CYS A 106 -2.96 -4.18 8.89
N VAL A 107 -3.38 -3.16 8.11
CA VAL A 107 -4.69 -2.53 8.28
C VAL A 107 -5.81 -3.51 7.99
N ARG A 108 -5.71 -4.29 6.91
CA ARG A 108 -6.69 -5.33 6.56
C ARG A 108 -6.78 -6.41 7.65
N ALA A 109 -5.65 -6.84 8.19
CA ALA A 109 -5.61 -7.81 9.30
C ALA A 109 -6.28 -7.26 10.57
N MET A 110 -6.08 -5.97 10.91
CA MET A 110 -6.80 -5.33 12.01
C MET A 110 -8.31 -5.29 11.73
N ARG A 111 -8.72 -4.94 10.50
CA ARG A 111 -10.14 -4.94 10.10
C ARG A 111 -10.77 -6.32 10.21
N ASP A 112 -10.10 -7.36 9.73
CA ASP A 112 -10.60 -8.75 9.80
C ASP A 112 -10.77 -9.22 11.26
N ALA A 113 -9.89 -8.75 12.15
CA ALA A 113 -9.96 -8.98 13.60
C ALA A 113 -10.99 -8.11 14.33
N GLY A 114 -11.67 -7.18 13.64
CA GLY A 114 -12.59 -6.21 14.23
C GLY A 114 -11.90 -5.18 15.13
N VAL A 115 -10.61 -4.92 14.90
CA VAL A 115 -9.81 -3.94 15.65
C VAL A 115 -9.83 -2.61 14.91
N THR A 116 -10.29 -1.56 15.60
CA THR A 116 -10.11 -0.16 15.20
C THR A 116 -9.19 0.50 16.21
N PRO A 117 -8.04 1.05 15.79
CA PRO A 117 -7.08 1.59 16.74
C PRO A 117 -7.57 2.92 17.31
N GLN A 118 -7.19 3.24 18.56
CA GLN A 118 -7.52 4.52 19.20
C GLN A 118 -6.67 5.68 18.68
N THR A 119 -5.51 5.37 18.12
CA THR A 119 -4.59 6.26 17.41
C THR A 119 -4.47 5.70 16.02
N ALA A 120 -4.66 6.53 14.99
CA ALA A 120 -4.67 6.06 13.60
C ALA A 120 -3.35 5.42 13.16
#